data_AF-A0A3L9XYP2-F1
#
_entry.id   AF-A0A3L9XYP2-F1
#
_cell.length_a   1.000
_cell.length_b   1.000
_cell.length_c   1.000
_cell.angle_alpha   90.00
_cell.angle_beta   90.00
_cell.angle_gamma   90.00
#
_symmetry.space_group_name_H-M   'P 1'
#
loop_
_entity.id
_entity.type
_entity.pdbx_description
1 polymer ?
#
loop_
_entity_poly.entity_id
_entity_poly.type
_entity_poly.pdbx_seq_one_letter_code
_entity_poly.pdbx_strand_id
1 'polypeptide(L)'
;MTGAVETCTYDSQNRLIGWTDGVSVISYAYDALDRRIGVTVDGVTESFVYDPWSPYSSIANDVLLDFEDGALVRRWLHGPEVDEPLAYERYAGTTAGGSGTALELFRNRLGSVILAVSVATGAVAAEYDYDSFGQRLLVQGTEEVCYGFTSREHDALTGLIHYRARAYDPLTGQFLQRDAVGFASGTLNLYGYVEGNPYNYLDPSGLTPSSSYAAHAGRTPAMAQGPVGIISRGLFSRLNSMFATQRSTTAPRALMSQATQQTAVSATWQQALRNFGASVDDLMRAANQPLRGGLTQAGRALTKHAGGQRGSGTFPPLRGNNTQISRDAADFVESILNNPLSRFSIQPNGSVVVRGPTGQGARFMRNGRLSGFLD
;
A
#
# COMPACT_ATOMS: atom_id res chain seq x y z
N MET A 1 3.21 6.92 -40.36
CA MET A 1 3.34 6.91 -38.89
C MET A 1 2.34 5.89 -38.38
N THR A 2 2.78 4.70 -37.99
CA THR A 2 2.00 3.84 -37.09
C THR A 2 2.07 4.53 -35.73
N GLY A 3 1.08 5.39 -35.43
CA GLY A 3 1.05 6.10 -34.16
C GLY A 3 0.89 5.09 -33.05
N ALA A 4 1.84 5.06 -32.11
CA ALA A 4 1.61 4.38 -30.83
C ALA A 4 0.44 5.10 -30.15
N VAL A 5 -0.55 4.33 -29.69
CA VAL A 5 -1.72 4.86 -29.00
C VAL A 5 -1.60 4.45 -27.55
N GLU A 6 -1.50 5.43 -26.67
CA GLU A 6 -1.58 5.23 -25.24
C GLU A 6 -2.98 5.55 -24.76
N THR A 7 -3.51 4.71 -23.87
CA THR A 7 -4.83 4.87 -23.28
C THR A 7 -4.69 5.00 -21.77
N CYS A 8 -5.09 6.15 -21.25
CA CYS A 8 -5.21 6.41 -19.81
C CYS A 8 -6.65 6.21 -19.34
N THR A 9 -6.83 5.58 -18.19
CA THR A 9 -8.14 5.36 -17.55
C THR A 9 -8.18 6.02 -16.18
N TYR A 10 -9.32 6.64 -15.86
CA TYR A 10 -9.50 7.44 -14.65
C TYR A 10 -10.73 6.99 -13.86
N ASP A 11 -10.66 7.14 -12.54
CA ASP A 11 -11.83 6.93 -11.67
C ASP A 11 -12.71 8.19 -11.56
N SER A 12 -13.80 8.10 -10.78
CA SER A 12 -14.72 9.22 -10.56
C SER A 12 -14.11 10.40 -9.79
N GLN A 13 -12.95 10.21 -9.17
CA GLN A 13 -12.17 11.26 -8.50
C GLN A 13 -11.09 11.85 -9.44
N ASN A 14 -11.09 11.48 -10.72
CA ASN A 14 -10.10 11.90 -11.72
C ASN A 14 -8.66 11.45 -11.40
N ARG A 15 -8.51 10.34 -10.67
CA ARG A 15 -7.20 9.71 -10.41
C ARG A 15 -6.89 8.74 -11.54
N LEU A 16 -5.63 8.72 -12.01
CA LEU A 16 -5.18 7.80 -13.05
C LEU A 16 -5.15 6.38 -12.47
N ILE A 17 -6.06 5.50 -12.89
CA ILE A 17 -6.16 4.12 -12.39
C ILE A 17 -5.59 3.08 -13.34
N GLY A 18 -5.26 3.47 -14.57
CA GLY A 18 -4.55 2.58 -15.48
C GLY A 18 -4.05 3.25 -16.74
N TRP A 19 -3.05 2.61 -17.35
CA TRP A 19 -2.40 3.02 -18.59
C TRP A 19 -2.13 1.77 -19.44
N THR A 20 -2.22 1.91 -20.77
CA THR A 20 -1.78 0.86 -21.71
C THR A 20 -1.39 1.45 -23.06
N ASP A 21 -0.35 0.89 -23.68
CA ASP A 21 0.06 1.14 -25.07
C ASP A 21 -0.45 0.06 -26.05
N GLY A 22 -1.35 -0.82 -25.58
CA GLY A 22 -1.85 -1.98 -26.31
C GLY A 22 -0.99 -3.24 -26.16
N VAL A 23 0.17 -3.14 -25.50
CA VAL A 23 1.05 -4.28 -25.16
C VAL A 23 1.17 -4.43 -23.66
N SER A 24 1.65 -3.39 -22.99
CA SER A 24 1.85 -3.35 -21.56
C SER A 24 0.62 -2.79 -20.87
N VAL A 25 0.29 -3.30 -19.69
CA VAL A 25 -0.85 -2.82 -18.92
C VAL A 25 -0.41 -2.49 -17.51
N ILE A 26 -0.68 -1.26 -17.11
CA ILE A 26 -0.44 -0.77 -15.76
C ILE A 26 -1.77 -0.42 -15.11
N SER A 27 -1.91 -0.81 -13.84
CA SER A 27 -3.00 -0.33 -13.00
C SER A 27 -2.46 0.26 -11.71
N TYR A 28 -3.15 1.29 -11.22
CA TYR A 28 -2.76 2.03 -10.02
C TYR A 28 -3.85 1.93 -8.96
N ALA A 29 -3.46 1.68 -7.71
CA ALA A 29 -4.36 1.60 -6.57
C ALA A 29 -4.13 2.79 -5.63
N TYR A 30 -5.22 3.32 -5.07
CA TYR A 30 -5.20 4.47 -4.18
C TYR A 30 -5.93 4.18 -2.87
N ASP A 31 -5.48 4.78 -1.78
CA ASP A 31 -6.22 4.77 -0.52
C ASP A 31 -7.28 5.90 -0.45
N ALA A 32 -8.00 5.97 0.67
CA ALA A 32 -9.02 6.97 0.91
C ALA A 32 -8.47 8.39 1.16
N LEU A 33 -7.15 8.53 1.27
CA LEU A 33 -6.45 9.82 1.40
C LEU A 33 -5.82 10.25 0.06
N ASP A 34 -6.22 9.61 -1.04
CA ASP A 34 -5.72 9.83 -2.40
C ASP A 34 -4.22 9.57 -2.59
N ARG A 35 -3.62 8.72 -1.73
CA ARG A 35 -2.23 8.28 -1.88
C ARG A 35 -2.17 7.01 -2.72
N ARG A 36 -1.21 6.92 -3.64
CA ARG A 36 -0.99 5.74 -4.47
C ARG A 36 -0.40 4.62 -3.62
N ILE A 37 -1.18 3.59 -3.31
CA ILE A 37 -0.75 2.47 -2.45
C ILE A 37 -0.28 1.26 -3.23
N GLY A 38 -0.39 1.26 -4.56
CA GLY A 38 0.23 0.22 -5.37
C GLY A 38 0.20 0.50 -6.86
N VAL A 39 1.10 -0.18 -7.56
CA VAL A 39 1.19 -0.23 -9.01
C VAL A 39 1.26 -1.70 -9.40
N THR A 40 0.47 -2.10 -10.39
CA THR A 40 0.59 -3.43 -10.99
C THR A 40 0.99 -3.29 -12.43
N VAL A 41 2.16 -3.82 -12.79
CA VAL A 41 2.70 -3.81 -14.15
C VAL A 41 2.72 -5.25 -14.65
N ASP A 42 1.97 -5.52 -15.71
CA ASP A 42 1.89 -6.85 -16.36
C ASP A 42 1.65 -8.02 -15.38
N GLY A 43 0.87 -7.75 -14.32
CA GLY A 43 0.47 -8.73 -13.30
C GLY A 43 1.37 -8.83 -12.07
N VAL A 44 2.52 -8.13 -12.02
CA VAL A 44 3.37 -8.00 -10.83
C VAL A 44 2.94 -6.77 -10.04
N THR A 45 2.60 -6.93 -8.77
CA THR A 45 2.10 -5.83 -7.94
C THR A 45 3.16 -5.34 -6.96
N GLU A 46 3.52 -4.06 -7.10
CA GLU A 46 4.23 -3.31 -6.08
C GLU A 46 3.23 -2.58 -5.16
N SER A 47 3.39 -2.66 -3.85
CA SER A 47 2.54 -2.02 -2.84
C SER A 47 3.36 -1.17 -1.88
N PHE A 48 2.82 -0.02 -1.48
CA PHE A 48 3.52 0.97 -0.69
C PHE A 48 2.91 1.16 0.69
N VAL A 49 3.77 1.33 1.70
CA VAL A 49 3.37 1.72 3.04
C VAL A 49 3.96 3.08 3.37
N TYR A 50 3.07 4.04 3.56
CA TYR A 50 3.41 5.41 3.89
C TYR A 50 3.67 5.60 5.38
N ASP A 51 4.48 6.61 5.71
CA ASP A 51 4.62 7.12 7.07
C ASP A 51 3.24 7.60 7.58
N PRO A 52 2.71 7.02 8.68
CA PRO A 52 1.45 7.48 9.26
C PRO A 52 1.55 8.88 9.88
N TRP A 53 2.76 9.40 10.14
CA TRP A 53 2.96 10.67 10.82
C TRP A 53 4.25 11.38 10.39
N SER A 54 4.13 12.39 9.53
CA SER A 54 5.19 13.39 9.35
C SER A 54 4.90 14.62 10.23
N PRO A 55 5.72 14.90 11.26
CA PRO A 55 5.54 16.10 12.07
C PRO A 55 5.89 17.40 11.33
N TYR A 56 6.52 17.30 10.16
CA TYR A 56 7.05 18.43 9.41
C TYR A 56 6.15 18.86 8.26
N SER A 57 5.36 17.95 7.68
CA SER A 57 4.49 18.29 6.56
C SER A 57 3.36 17.29 6.34
N SER A 58 2.13 17.78 6.21
CA SER A 58 0.96 16.96 5.89
C SER A 58 0.93 16.47 4.44
N ILE A 59 1.78 17.01 3.57
CA ILE A 59 1.86 16.63 2.15
C ILE A 59 3.03 15.68 1.85
N ALA A 60 3.93 15.45 2.81
CA ALA A 60 5.13 14.65 2.60
C ALA A 60 4.81 13.27 2.05
N ASN A 61 3.81 12.57 2.62
CA ASN A 61 3.37 11.24 2.16
C ASN A 61 4.58 10.37 1.79
N ASP A 62 5.55 10.25 2.70
CA ASP A 62 6.78 9.51 2.45
C ASP A 62 6.48 8.01 2.45
N VAL A 63 6.91 7.30 1.40
CA VAL A 63 6.85 5.84 1.39
C VAL A 63 7.97 5.34 2.29
N LEU A 64 7.64 4.49 3.26
CA LEU A 64 8.64 3.87 4.13
C LEU A 64 9.06 2.50 3.61
N LEU A 65 8.14 1.76 3.01
CA LEU A 65 8.33 0.35 2.67
C LEU A 65 7.60 0.00 1.37
N ASP A 66 8.29 -0.74 0.51
CA ASP A 66 7.76 -1.25 -0.76
C ASP A 66 7.68 -2.78 -0.70
N PHE A 67 6.63 -3.35 -1.29
CA PHE A 67 6.40 -4.79 -1.35
C PHE A 67 6.14 -5.22 -2.78
N GLU A 68 6.83 -6.24 -3.25
CA GLU A 68 6.50 -6.91 -4.51
C GLU A 68 5.79 -8.22 -4.16
N ASP A 69 4.55 -8.38 -4.61
CA ASP A 69 3.70 -9.54 -4.34
C ASP A 69 3.67 -9.98 -2.86
N GLY A 70 3.71 -8.99 -1.96
CA GLY A 70 3.68 -9.18 -0.50
C GLY A 70 5.03 -9.46 0.16
N ALA A 71 6.13 -9.52 -0.59
CA ALA A 71 7.49 -9.59 -0.05
C ALA A 71 8.11 -8.19 0.05
N LEU A 72 8.71 -7.85 1.20
CA LEU A 72 9.40 -6.56 1.37
C LEU A 72 10.59 -6.48 0.40
N VAL A 73 10.60 -5.48 -0.48
CA VAL A 73 11.67 -5.26 -1.47
C VAL A 73 12.47 -3.99 -1.21
N ARG A 74 11.90 -2.95 -0.60
CA ARG A 74 12.64 -1.74 -0.21
C ARG A 74 12.22 -1.19 1.15
N ARG A 75 13.19 -0.61 1.87
CA ARG A 75 12.95 0.30 3.00
C ARG A 75 13.60 1.63 2.71
N TRP A 76 12.81 2.69 2.79
CA TRP A 76 13.24 4.04 2.49
C TRP A 76 13.67 4.81 3.73
N LEU A 77 14.64 5.69 3.55
CA LEU A 77 15.03 6.73 4.48
C LEU A 77 14.76 8.08 3.82
N HIS A 78 13.84 8.83 4.42
CA HIS A 78 13.50 10.19 4.02
C HIS A 78 14.10 11.20 4.99
N GLY A 79 14.43 12.38 4.48
CA GLY A 79 14.78 13.53 5.28
C GLY A 79 13.54 14.26 5.81
N PRO A 80 13.73 15.34 6.59
CA PRO A 80 12.62 16.11 7.16
C PRO A 80 11.87 16.99 6.15
N GLU A 81 12.45 17.26 4.97
CA GLU A 81 11.82 18.09 3.93
C GLU A 81 10.86 17.24 3.05
N VAL A 82 9.92 17.91 2.37
CA VAL A 82 9.01 17.24 1.42
C VAL A 82 9.80 16.81 0.19
N ASP A 83 9.52 15.60 -0.31
CA ASP A 83 10.22 15.03 -1.48
C ASP A 83 11.73 14.91 -1.23
N GLU A 84 12.11 14.39 -0.06
CA GLU A 84 13.52 14.25 0.35
C GLU A 84 13.98 12.78 0.55
N PRO A 85 13.90 11.88 -0.46
CA PRO A 85 14.40 10.51 -0.35
C PRO A 85 15.94 10.48 -0.31
N LEU A 86 16.51 10.10 0.84
CA LEU A 86 17.97 10.16 1.08
C LEU A 86 18.67 8.85 0.73
N ALA A 87 18.04 7.72 1.05
CA ALA A 87 18.61 6.40 0.85
C ALA A 87 17.51 5.33 0.89
N TYR A 88 17.83 4.13 0.44
CA TYR A 88 16.99 2.96 0.68
C TYR A 88 17.83 1.70 0.84
N GLU A 89 17.25 0.70 1.49
CA GLU A 89 17.77 -0.65 1.57
C GLU A 89 16.92 -1.56 0.67
N ARG A 90 17.55 -2.18 -0.34
CA ARG A 90 16.90 -3.12 -1.26
C ARG A 90 17.11 -4.57 -0.83
N TYR A 91 16.07 -5.39 -0.93
CA TYR A 91 16.08 -6.79 -0.54
C TYR A 91 15.88 -7.72 -1.74
N ALA A 92 16.63 -8.82 -1.77
CA ALA A 92 16.49 -9.90 -2.75
C ALA A 92 16.10 -11.20 -2.01
N GLY A 93 14.88 -11.24 -1.46
CA GLY A 93 14.28 -12.41 -0.83
C GLY A 93 14.38 -12.49 0.70
N THR A 94 15.50 -12.09 1.32
CA THR A 94 15.59 -11.99 2.80
C THR A 94 15.12 -10.61 3.28
N THR A 95 14.07 -10.59 4.09
CA THR A 95 13.47 -9.35 4.63
C THR A 95 14.00 -9.00 6.03
N ALA A 96 15.08 -9.65 6.48
CA ALA A 96 15.73 -9.31 7.75
C ALA A 96 16.35 -7.91 7.65
N GLY A 97 16.06 -7.03 8.60
CA GLY A 97 16.63 -5.67 8.58
C GLY A 97 18.16 -5.71 8.63
N GLY A 98 18.83 -5.03 7.70
CA GLY A 98 20.29 -5.03 7.56
C GLY A 98 20.84 -6.12 6.65
N SER A 99 20.01 -6.98 6.05
CA SER A 99 20.45 -7.94 5.03
C SER A 99 20.32 -7.43 3.59
N GLY A 100 19.72 -6.25 3.39
CA GLY A 100 19.57 -5.66 2.08
C GLY A 100 20.78 -4.85 1.64
N THR A 101 20.84 -4.56 0.34
CA THR A 101 21.84 -3.65 -0.23
C THR A 101 21.39 -2.21 0.00
N ALA A 102 22.17 -1.46 0.77
CA ALA A 102 21.88 -0.04 1.02
C ALA A 102 22.45 0.83 -0.11
N LEU A 103 21.63 1.75 -0.61
CA LEU A 103 21.97 2.74 -1.62
C LEU A 103 21.66 4.15 -1.11
N GLU A 104 22.62 5.06 -1.28
CA GLU A 104 22.46 6.48 -0.99
C GLU A 104 22.11 7.24 -2.26
N LEU A 105 21.16 8.17 -2.16
CA LEU A 105 20.68 8.98 -3.27
C LEU A 105 21.29 10.38 -3.23
N PHE A 106 21.81 10.81 -4.37
CA PHE A 106 22.29 12.19 -4.55
C PHE A 106 21.33 12.93 -5.46
N ARG A 107 21.04 14.18 -5.08
CA ARG A 107 20.07 15.04 -5.75
C ARG A 107 20.70 16.34 -6.21
N ASN A 108 20.14 16.93 -7.26
CA ASN A 108 20.51 18.26 -7.72
C ASN A 108 19.78 19.37 -6.94
N ARG A 109 19.94 20.64 -7.35
CA ARG A 109 19.32 21.80 -6.68
C ARG A 109 17.79 21.76 -6.64
N LEU A 110 17.14 21.13 -7.62
CA LEU A 110 15.68 20.98 -7.66
C LEU A 110 15.19 19.77 -6.87
N GLY A 111 16.09 19.01 -6.24
CA GLY A 111 15.77 17.76 -5.57
C GLY A 111 15.67 16.57 -6.52
N SER A 112 15.97 16.70 -7.82
CA SER A 112 15.95 15.56 -8.74
C SER A 112 17.07 14.58 -8.42
N VAL A 113 16.76 13.29 -8.34
CA VAL A 113 17.74 12.21 -8.08
C VAL A 113 18.62 12.03 -9.30
N ILE A 114 19.93 12.27 -9.16
CA ILE A 114 20.92 12.17 -10.24
C ILE A 114 21.84 10.95 -10.08
N LEU A 115 22.02 10.42 -8.86
CA LEU A 115 22.84 9.23 -8.63
C LEU A 115 22.24 8.37 -7.51
N ALA A 116 22.43 7.06 -7.64
CA ALA A 116 22.33 6.10 -6.54
C ALA A 116 23.68 5.39 -6.37
N VAL A 117 24.21 5.40 -5.15
CA VAL A 117 25.55 4.85 -4.85
C VAL A 117 25.44 3.77 -3.79
N SER A 118 26.07 2.62 -4.04
CA SER A 118 26.18 1.54 -3.07
C SER A 118 26.93 2.02 -1.83
N VAL A 119 26.28 1.93 -0.67
CA VAL A 119 26.87 2.30 0.63
C VAL A 119 28.04 1.37 0.98
N ALA A 120 27.97 0.10 0.58
CA ALA A 120 28.98 -0.88 0.93
C ALA A 120 30.28 -0.74 0.11
N THR A 121 30.17 -0.33 -1.16
CA THR A 121 31.30 -0.35 -2.10
C THR A 121 31.68 1.03 -2.65
N GLY A 122 30.82 2.04 -2.50
CA GLY A 122 30.99 3.34 -3.14
C GLY A 122 30.78 3.32 -4.67
N ALA A 123 30.34 2.19 -5.24
CA ALA A 123 30.09 2.08 -6.67
C ALA A 123 28.77 2.77 -7.03
N VAL A 124 28.75 3.49 -8.16
CA VAL A 124 27.53 4.07 -8.74
C VAL A 124 26.66 2.93 -9.28
N ALA A 125 25.45 2.80 -8.74
CA ALA A 125 24.48 1.78 -9.11
C ALA A 125 23.48 2.28 -10.16
N ALA A 126 23.14 3.57 -10.11
CA ALA A 126 22.33 4.27 -11.10
C ALA A 126 22.79 5.73 -11.26
N GLU A 127 22.63 6.26 -12.47
CA GLU A 127 22.90 7.65 -12.84
C GLU A 127 21.81 8.16 -13.79
N TYR A 128 21.35 9.39 -13.54
CA TYR A 128 20.28 10.02 -14.29
C TYR A 128 20.61 11.48 -14.59
N ASP A 129 20.29 11.90 -15.82
CA ASP A 129 20.20 13.31 -16.21
C ASP A 129 18.80 13.61 -16.71
N TYR A 130 18.37 14.87 -16.53
CA TYR A 130 17.05 15.34 -16.90
C TYR A 130 17.15 16.63 -17.71
N ASP A 131 16.19 16.84 -18.60
CA ASP A 131 15.96 18.18 -19.15
C ASP A 131 15.27 19.08 -18.12
N SER A 132 14.92 20.31 -18.54
CA SER A 132 14.27 21.28 -17.66
C SER A 132 12.87 20.87 -17.21
N PHE A 133 12.17 20.02 -17.98
CA PHE A 133 10.82 19.56 -17.70
C PHE A 133 10.78 18.15 -17.08
N GLY A 134 11.94 17.54 -16.84
CA GLY A 134 12.05 16.26 -16.16
C GLY A 134 12.09 15.04 -17.07
N GLN A 135 12.24 15.22 -18.39
CA GLN A 135 12.48 14.10 -19.29
C GLN A 135 13.89 13.56 -19.02
N ARG A 136 14.00 12.25 -18.75
CA ARG A 136 15.30 11.59 -18.54
C ARG A 136 16.10 11.60 -19.85
N LEU A 137 17.23 12.32 -19.85
CA LEU A 137 18.20 12.39 -20.96
C LEU A 137 19.28 11.30 -20.86
N LEU A 138 19.57 10.86 -19.63
CA LEU A 138 20.47 9.75 -19.32
C LEU A 138 19.78 8.82 -18.33
N VAL A 139 19.90 7.53 -18.60
CA VAL A 139 19.55 6.44 -17.67
C VAL A 139 20.68 5.42 -17.78
N GLN A 140 21.49 5.31 -16.75
CA GLN A 140 22.64 4.41 -16.73
C GLN A 140 22.68 3.64 -15.41
N GLY A 141 23.17 2.40 -15.46
CA GLY A 141 23.28 1.52 -14.30
C GLY A 141 22.43 0.27 -14.41
N THR A 142 22.41 -0.52 -13.34
CA THR A 142 21.59 -1.75 -13.24
C THR A 142 20.50 -1.64 -12.18
N GLU A 143 20.49 -0.54 -11.44
CA GLU A 143 19.50 -0.24 -10.43
C GLU A 143 18.46 0.74 -11.00
N GLU A 144 17.20 0.52 -10.66
CA GLU A 144 16.11 1.41 -11.01
C GLU A 144 15.57 2.08 -9.75
N VAL A 145 15.75 3.40 -9.66
CA VAL A 145 15.24 4.21 -8.56
C VAL A 145 13.87 4.75 -8.95
N CYS A 146 12.87 4.47 -8.10
CA CYS A 146 11.51 4.92 -8.31
C CYS A 146 11.36 6.44 -8.14
N TYR A 147 12.19 7.10 -7.34
CA TYR A 147 12.22 8.57 -7.24
C TYR A 147 13.16 9.17 -8.29
N GLY A 148 12.66 10.13 -9.07
CA GLY A 148 13.39 10.76 -10.17
C GLY A 148 13.39 12.29 -10.09
N PHE A 149 12.78 12.92 -11.10
CA PHE A 149 12.69 14.37 -11.22
C PHE A 149 11.97 14.98 -10.01
N THR A 150 12.55 16.03 -9.42
CA THR A 150 12.12 16.68 -8.17
C THR A 150 11.75 15.68 -7.06
N SER A 151 12.46 14.53 -7.01
CA SER A 151 12.20 13.44 -6.06
C SER A 151 10.75 12.94 -6.03
N ARG A 152 10.06 12.99 -7.18
CA ARG A 152 8.76 12.35 -7.36
C ARG A 152 8.88 10.98 -7.98
N GLU A 153 7.86 10.16 -7.72
CA GLU A 153 7.79 8.79 -8.22
C GLU A 153 7.67 8.79 -9.74
N HIS A 154 8.69 8.27 -10.41
CA HIS A 154 8.79 8.11 -11.85
C HIS A 154 8.45 6.67 -12.22
N ASP A 155 7.49 6.50 -13.11
CA ASP A 155 7.14 5.21 -13.71
C ASP A 155 8.01 5.00 -14.95
N ALA A 156 8.97 4.07 -14.90
CA ALA A 156 9.93 3.89 -15.99
C ALA A 156 9.32 3.33 -17.27
N LEU A 157 8.19 2.62 -17.17
CA LEU A 157 7.53 2.03 -18.32
C LEU A 157 6.78 3.10 -19.12
N THR A 158 6.08 4.01 -18.44
CA THR A 158 5.29 5.07 -19.08
C THR A 158 6.07 6.37 -19.28
N GLY A 159 7.13 6.60 -18.52
CA GLY A 159 7.81 7.89 -18.42
C GLY A 159 7.03 8.94 -17.62
N LEU A 160 5.86 8.61 -17.08
CA LEU A 160 5.05 9.53 -16.28
C LEU A 160 5.62 9.71 -14.87
N ILE A 161 5.42 10.90 -14.31
CA ILE A 161 5.80 11.24 -12.95
C ILE A 161 4.55 11.48 -12.12
N HIS A 162 4.43 10.79 -10.99
CA HIS A 162 3.29 10.91 -10.09
C HIS A 162 3.51 12.03 -9.06
N TYR A 163 2.78 13.14 -9.20
CA TYR A 163 2.80 14.28 -8.28
C TYR A 163 1.64 14.24 -7.28
N ARG A 164 1.33 13.07 -6.71
CA ARG A 164 0.22 12.87 -5.76
C ARG A 164 -1.13 13.14 -6.42
N ALA A 165 -1.59 14.39 -6.51
CA ALA A 165 -2.89 14.73 -7.08
C ALA A 165 -2.97 14.50 -8.60
N ARG A 166 -1.86 14.61 -9.33
CA ARG A 166 -1.84 14.54 -10.79
C ARG A 166 -0.68 13.70 -11.31
N ALA A 167 -0.89 13.04 -12.45
CA ALA A 167 0.16 12.44 -13.27
C ALA A 167 0.70 13.52 -14.21
N TYR A 168 2.02 13.62 -14.28
CA TYR A 168 2.74 14.59 -15.10
C TYR A 168 3.47 13.86 -16.21
N ASP A 169 3.32 14.38 -17.43
CA ASP A 169 4.06 13.92 -18.59
C ASP A 169 5.23 14.88 -18.86
N PRO A 170 6.48 14.45 -18.59
CA PRO A 170 7.66 15.27 -18.86
C PRO A 170 7.91 15.53 -20.35
N LEU A 171 7.40 14.67 -21.25
CA LEU A 171 7.59 14.84 -22.69
C LEU A 171 6.82 16.04 -23.23
N THR A 172 5.59 16.24 -22.74
CA THR A 172 4.74 17.39 -23.13
C THR A 172 4.83 18.56 -22.15
N GLY A 173 5.46 18.38 -20.99
CA GLY A 173 5.61 19.40 -19.95
C GLY A 173 4.30 19.75 -19.25
N GLN A 174 3.34 18.82 -19.20
CA GLN A 174 1.98 19.06 -18.72
C GLN A 174 1.47 17.95 -17.80
N PHE A 175 0.52 18.30 -16.94
CA PHE A 175 -0.27 17.30 -16.23
C PHE A 175 -1.30 16.66 -17.14
N LEU A 176 -1.59 15.39 -16.92
CA LEU A 176 -2.64 14.66 -17.64
C LEU A 176 -4.04 14.98 -17.11
N GLN A 177 -4.12 15.48 -15.88
CA GLN A 177 -5.36 15.91 -15.25
C GLN A 177 -5.45 17.42 -15.11
N ARG A 178 -6.69 17.91 -15.27
CA ARG A 178 -7.06 19.28 -14.91
C ARG A 178 -6.80 19.51 -13.42
N ASP A 179 -6.23 20.66 -13.08
CA ASP A 179 -6.02 21.10 -11.72
C ASP A 179 -7.32 21.08 -10.89
N ALA A 180 -7.31 20.34 -9.78
CA ALA A 180 -8.46 20.18 -8.88
C ALA A 180 -8.78 21.47 -8.11
N VAL A 181 -7.80 22.36 -7.90
CA VAL A 181 -8.07 23.68 -7.31
C VAL A 181 -8.58 24.68 -8.37
N GLY A 182 -8.59 24.29 -9.65
CA GLY A 182 -9.06 25.11 -10.75
C GLY A 182 -8.28 26.42 -10.87
N PHE A 183 -8.96 27.53 -11.14
CA PHE A 183 -8.30 28.84 -11.26
C PHE A 183 -7.86 29.43 -9.90
N ALA A 184 -8.16 28.76 -8.77
CA ALA A 184 -7.74 29.22 -7.45
C ALA A 184 -6.23 29.07 -7.21
N SER A 185 -5.52 28.26 -8.03
CA SER A 185 -4.05 28.21 -8.03
C SER A 185 -3.40 29.47 -8.59
N GLY A 186 -4.16 30.38 -9.21
CA GLY A 186 -3.64 31.60 -9.83
C GLY A 186 -3.14 31.42 -11.26
N THR A 187 -3.11 30.18 -11.78
CA THR A 187 -2.79 29.89 -13.18
C THR A 187 -4.03 29.86 -14.07
N LEU A 188 -3.88 30.33 -15.31
CA LEU A 188 -4.91 30.21 -16.36
C LEU A 188 -4.82 28.87 -17.11
N ASN A 189 -3.67 28.21 -17.07
CA ASN A 189 -3.48 26.89 -17.66
C ASN A 189 -3.64 25.81 -16.57
N LEU A 190 -4.76 25.10 -16.61
CA LEU A 190 -5.10 24.07 -15.62
C LEU A 190 -4.33 22.75 -15.81
N TYR A 191 -3.53 22.64 -16.86
CA TYR A 191 -2.65 21.50 -17.13
C TYR A 191 -1.17 21.88 -17.03
N GLY A 192 -0.87 23.17 -16.86
CA GLY A 192 0.50 23.67 -16.84
C GLY A 192 1.27 23.18 -15.63
N TYR A 193 2.52 22.76 -15.85
CA TYR A 193 3.46 22.52 -14.77
C TYR A 193 4.18 23.81 -14.41
N VAL A 194 4.08 24.21 -13.14
CA VAL A 194 4.87 25.29 -12.51
C VAL A 194 5.02 26.57 -13.33
N GLU A 195 3.92 27.00 -13.95
CA GLU A 195 3.84 28.21 -14.80
C GLU A 195 4.83 28.23 -15.97
N GLY A 196 5.31 27.06 -16.41
CA GLY A 196 6.31 26.93 -17.46
C GLY A 196 7.73 27.33 -17.02
N ASN A 197 7.99 27.46 -15.72
CA ASN A 197 9.29 27.83 -15.17
C ASN A 197 9.81 26.81 -14.13
N PRO A 198 10.06 25.54 -14.56
CA PRO A 198 10.51 24.46 -13.68
C PRO A 198 11.92 24.64 -13.13
N TYR A 199 12.68 25.59 -13.67
CA TYR A 199 13.96 25.97 -13.08
C TYR A 199 13.78 26.70 -11.73
N ASN A 200 12.71 27.47 -11.55
CA ASN A 200 12.52 28.29 -10.35
C ASN A 200 11.46 27.76 -9.38
N TYR A 201 10.55 26.94 -9.87
CA TYR A 201 9.37 26.48 -9.14
C TYR A 201 9.25 24.95 -9.15
N LEU A 202 8.63 24.43 -8.10
CA LEU A 202 8.34 23.01 -7.87
C LEU A 202 6.85 22.87 -7.55
N ASP A 203 6.22 21.75 -7.83
CA ASP A 203 4.83 21.48 -7.40
C ASP A 203 4.75 20.22 -6.53
N PRO A 204 5.14 20.26 -5.23
CA PRO A 204 5.18 19.06 -4.38
C PRO A 204 3.82 18.35 -4.26
N SER A 205 2.71 19.09 -4.29
CA SER A 205 1.37 18.49 -4.13
C SER A 205 0.73 18.05 -5.44
N GLY A 206 1.26 18.51 -6.58
CA GLY A 206 0.60 18.43 -7.86
C GLY A 206 -0.65 19.31 -7.92
N LEU A 207 -0.75 20.39 -7.15
CA LEU A 207 -1.91 21.30 -7.13
C LEU A 207 -1.50 22.77 -7.24
N THR A 208 -0.33 23.14 -6.74
CA THR A 208 0.07 24.54 -6.67
C THR A 208 1.58 24.67 -6.80
N PRO A 209 2.08 25.51 -7.72
CA PRO A 209 3.49 25.84 -7.77
C PRO A 209 3.95 26.45 -6.44
N SER A 210 5.14 26.05 -6.02
CA SER A 210 5.85 26.54 -4.85
C SER A 210 7.22 27.06 -5.28
N SER A 211 7.69 28.14 -4.66
CA SER A 211 9.03 28.64 -4.95
C SER A 211 10.08 27.64 -4.46
N SER A 212 11.09 27.37 -5.30
CA SER A 212 12.20 26.48 -4.93
C SER A 212 12.92 26.93 -3.64
N TYR A 213 12.85 28.22 -3.31
CA TYR A 213 13.41 28.78 -2.08
C TYR A 213 12.64 28.35 -0.81
N ALA A 214 11.33 28.09 -0.88
CA ALA A 214 10.58 27.65 0.30
C ALA A 214 10.70 26.14 0.56
N ALA A 215 10.97 25.34 -0.47
CA ALA A 215 11.02 23.88 -0.37
C ALA A 215 12.37 23.31 0.10
N HIS A 216 13.49 24.03 -0.12
CA HIS A 216 14.86 23.52 0.17
C HIS A 216 15.74 24.48 1.01
N ALA A 217 15.23 25.66 1.41
CA ALA A 217 16.02 26.63 2.20
C ALA A 217 15.91 26.44 3.73
N GLY A 218 15.47 25.26 4.18
CA GLY A 218 15.27 24.96 5.59
C GLY A 218 16.53 24.51 6.33
N ARG A 219 17.39 23.67 5.74
CA ARG A 219 18.69 23.25 6.30
C ARG A 219 19.49 22.41 5.29
N THR A 220 20.40 23.04 4.54
CA THR A 220 21.49 22.30 3.90
C THR A 220 22.57 21.94 4.94
N PRO A 221 22.96 20.67 5.13
CA PRO A 221 24.35 20.39 5.44
C PRO A 221 25.15 20.66 4.17
N ALA A 222 26.00 21.68 4.21
CA ALA A 222 26.89 22.03 3.13
C ALA A 222 27.72 20.81 2.68
N MET A 223 27.49 20.32 1.46
CA MET A 223 28.47 19.52 0.73
C MET A 223 28.42 19.89 -0.75
N ALA A 224 29.04 21.02 -1.08
CA ALA A 224 29.46 21.33 -2.43
C ALA A 224 30.98 21.49 -2.44
N GLN A 225 31.62 20.92 -3.48
CA GLN A 225 32.98 21.16 -3.97
C GLN A 225 34.12 20.38 -3.27
N GLY A 226 34.62 19.29 -3.89
CA GLY A 226 35.92 18.66 -3.55
C GLY A 226 35.98 17.15 -3.81
N PRO A 227 37.14 16.59 -4.21
CA PRO A 227 37.25 15.43 -5.09
C PRO A 227 36.71 14.11 -4.50
N VAL A 228 36.09 13.33 -5.39
CA VAL A 228 35.69 11.93 -5.24
C VAL A 228 36.83 11.13 -4.59
N GLY A 229 36.68 10.75 -3.32
CA GLY A 229 37.68 9.87 -2.68
C GLY A 229 37.63 9.67 -1.17
N ILE A 230 37.03 10.55 -0.36
CA ILE A 230 37.17 10.46 1.12
C ILE A 230 35.86 10.74 1.90
N ILE A 231 34.70 10.26 1.42
CA ILE A 231 33.45 10.24 2.22
C ILE A 231 33.16 8.84 2.80
N SER A 232 34.04 7.87 2.56
CA SER A 232 33.82 6.48 2.97
C SER A 232 34.31 6.20 4.40
N ARG A 233 33.42 6.36 5.40
CA ARG A 233 33.31 5.55 6.65
C ARG A 233 32.43 6.20 7.74
N GLY A 234 32.48 7.52 7.89
CA GLY A 234 31.74 8.24 8.95
C GLY A 234 30.23 8.34 8.70
N LEU A 235 29.85 8.61 7.46
CA LEU A 235 28.45 8.69 7.03
C LEU A 235 27.78 7.31 7.02
N PHE A 236 28.53 6.26 6.65
CA PHE A 236 28.08 4.87 6.65
C PHE A 236 27.69 4.34 8.04
N SER A 237 28.43 4.72 9.08
CA SER A 237 28.09 4.40 10.48
C SER A 237 26.78 5.06 10.90
N ARG A 238 26.55 6.31 10.47
CA ARG A 238 25.32 7.06 10.76
C ARG A 238 24.11 6.57 10.00
N LEU A 239 24.24 6.20 8.72
CA LEU A 239 23.12 5.60 7.98
C LEU A 239 22.72 4.26 8.60
N ASN A 240 23.69 3.39 8.89
CA ASN A 240 23.41 2.10 9.53
C ASN A 240 22.83 2.27 10.94
N SER A 241 23.22 3.30 11.69
CA SER A 241 22.65 3.62 13.01
C SER A 241 21.31 4.35 12.95
N MET A 242 21.01 5.10 11.89
CA MET A 242 19.70 5.72 11.64
C MET A 242 18.68 4.68 11.19
N PHE A 243 19.06 3.78 10.27
CA PHE A 243 18.31 2.56 9.98
C PHE A 243 18.18 1.65 11.20
N ALA A 244 19.06 1.77 12.21
CA ALA A 244 18.93 1.10 13.51
C ALA A 244 18.05 1.86 14.52
N THR A 245 17.98 3.19 14.46
CA THR A 245 17.16 4.03 15.33
C THR A 245 15.68 3.98 14.90
N GLN A 246 15.39 3.89 13.60
CA GLN A 246 14.06 3.51 13.11
C GLN A 246 13.64 2.08 13.54
N ARG A 247 14.56 1.22 14.03
CA ARG A 247 14.20 -0.10 14.61
C ARG A 247 13.60 0.01 16.01
N SER A 248 13.76 1.14 16.71
CA SER A 248 13.41 1.27 18.14
C SER A 248 12.17 2.11 18.45
N THR A 249 11.58 2.80 17.48
CA THR A 249 10.25 3.42 17.63
C THR A 249 9.18 2.50 17.06
N THR A 250 8.62 1.66 17.95
CA THR A 250 7.36 0.91 17.79
C THR A 250 7.15 0.19 16.45
N ALA A 251 7.61 -1.06 16.39
CA ALA A 251 7.29 -2.10 15.42
C ALA A 251 6.27 -1.73 14.29
N PRO A 252 6.73 -1.49 13.05
CA PRO A 252 5.87 -1.31 11.86
C PRO A 252 4.95 -2.51 11.56
N ARG A 253 5.16 -3.64 12.24
CA ARG A 253 4.35 -4.86 12.18
C ARG A 253 2.88 -4.63 12.57
N ALA A 254 2.56 -3.53 13.24
CA ALA A 254 1.19 -3.16 13.61
C ALA A 254 0.41 -2.42 12.50
N LEU A 255 1.08 -1.64 11.64
CA LEU A 255 0.43 -0.83 10.59
C LEU A 255 0.22 -1.61 9.28
N MET A 256 1.17 -2.46 8.89
CA MET A 256 0.98 -3.42 7.79
C MET A 256 -0.12 -4.45 8.07
N SER A 257 -0.41 -4.70 9.35
CA SER A 257 -1.50 -5.59 9.73
C SER A 257 -2.87 -5.05 9.34
N GLN A 258 -3.02 -3.77 8.98
CA GLN A 258 -4.32 -3.19 8.62
C GLN A 258 -4.56 -3.08 7.10
N ALA A 259 -3.52 -2.83 6.30
CA ALA A 259 -3.64 -2.72 4.84
C ALA A 259 -3.57 -4.10 4.13
N THR A 260 -2.66 -4.99 4.57
CA THR A 260 -2.55 -6.35 4.02
C THR A 260 -3.71 -7.26 4.48
N GLN A 261 -4.43 -6.88 5.55
CA GLN A 261 -5.63 -7.55 6.05
C GLN A 261 -6.90 -7.29 5.23
N GLN A 262 -6.89 -6.47 4.17
CA GLN A 262 -8.07 -6.32 3.31
C GLN A 262 -8.01 -7.20 2.06
N THR A 263 -6.83 -7.54 1.56
CA THR A 263 -6.67 -8.28 0.30
C THR A 263 -6.31 -9.76 0.49
N ALA A 264 -5.67 -10.14 1.60
CA ALA A 264 -5.18 -11.52 1.83
C ALA A 264 -6.16 -12.47 2.56
N VAL A 265 -7.37 -12.00 2.91
CA VAL A 265 -8.27 -12.70 3.84
C VAL A 265 -9.09 -13.83 3.20
N SER A 266 -9.01 -14.03 1.89
CA SER A 266 -9.65 -15.18 1.26
C SER A 266 -8.79 -16.46 1.33
N ALA A 267 -7.46 -16.37 1.45
CA ALA A 267 -6.57 -17.53 1.23
C ALA A 267 -5.84 -18.08 2.49
N THR A 268 -5.74 -17.34 3.60
CA THR A 268 -4.87 -17.72 4.74
C THR A 268 -5.56 -18.47 5.89
N TRP A 269 -6.83 -18.20 6.18
CA TRP A 269 -7.52 -18.85 7.33
C TRP A 269 -7.96 -20.28 7.02
N GLN A 270 -8.36 -20.57 5.77
CA GLN A 270 -8.68 -21.94 5.35
C GLN A 270 -7.45 -22.85 5.47
N GLN A 271 -6.25 -22.31 5.21
CA GLN A 271 -4.99 -23.01 5.40
C GLN A 271 -4.70 -23.23 6.89
N ALA A 272 -4.95 -22.25 7.76
CA ALA A 272 -4.80 -22.40 9.21
C ALA A 272 -5.79 -23.42 9.80
N LEU A 273 -7.02 -23.47 9.30
CA LEU A 273 -8.01 -24.48 9.66
C LEU A 273 -7.61 -25.88 9.16
N ARG A 274 -7.14 -25.99 7.92
CA ARG A 274 -6.58 -27.24 7.36
C ARG A 274 -5.41 -27.76 8.20
N ASN A 275 -4.50 -26.87 8.63
CA ASN A 275 -3.38 -27.21 9.52
C ASN A 275 -3.82 -27.67 10.91
N PHE A 276 -5.03 -27.28 11.35
CA PHE A 276 -5.64 -27.73 12.60
C PHE A 276 -6.52 -29.00 12.41
N GLY A 277 -6.57 -29.55 11.20
CA GLY A 277 -7.30 -30.78 10.88
C GLY A 277 -8.80 -30.59 10.64
N ALA A 278 -9.25 -29.39 10.31
CA ALA A 278 -10.65 -29.11 9.98
C ALA A 278 -10.77 -28.26 8.70
N SER A 279 -11.70 -28.62 7.81
CA SER A 279 -12.04 -27.83 6.62
C SER A 279 -13.34 -27.06 6.80
N VAL A 280 -13.59 -26.08 5.93
CA VAL A 280 -14.89 -25.39 5.85
C VAL A 280 -16.02 -26.40 5.65
N ASP A 281 -15.81 -27.39 4.80
CA ASP A 281 -16.77 -28.46 4.53
C ASP A 281 -17.04 -29.34 5.75
N ASP A 282 -16.06 -29.55 6.64
CA ASP A 282 -16.27 -30.28 7.90
C ASP A 282 -17.12 -29.47 8.87
N LEU A 283 -16.87 -28.16 8.98
CA LEU A 283 -17.63 -27.26 9.85
C LEU A 283 -19.07 -27.08 9.34
N MET A 284 -19.24 -26.95 8.02
CA MET A 284 -20.56 -26.92 7.38
C MET A 284 -21.32 -28.23 7.58
N ARG A 285 -20.66 -29.38 7.44
CA ARG A 285 -21.26 -30.69 7.76
C ARG A 285 -21.66 -30.81 9.23
N ALA A 286 -20.84 -30.30 10.15
CA ALA A 286 -21.14 -30.30 11.58
C ALA A 286 -22.32 -29.37 11.94
N ALA A 287 -22.40 -28.19 11.34
CA ALA A 287 -23.52 -27.27 11.51
C ALA A 287 -24.83 -27.88 10.99
N ASN A 288 -24.76 -28.61 9.86
CA ASN A 288 -25.89 -29.24 9.20
C ASN A 288 -26.25 -30.64 9.74
N GLN A 289 -25.65 -31.09 10.84
CA GLN A 289 -26.00 -32.39 11.43
C GLN A 289 -27.48 -32.42 11.84
N PRO A 290 -28.27 -33.39 11.34
CA PRO A 290 -29.70 -33.46 11.63
C PRO A 290 -29.94 -33.88 13.09
N LEU A 291 -30.92 -33.24 13.72
CA LEU A 291 -31.45 -33.56 15.04
C LEU A 291 -32.90 -34.03 14.92
N ARG A 292 -33.41 -34.67 15.98
CA ARG A 292 -34.82 -35.06 16.07
C ARG A 292 -35.74 -33.85 15.93
N GLY A 293 -36.82 -33.99 15.17
CA GLY A 293 -37.83 -32.93 14.96
C GLY A 293 -37.56 -31.99 13.78
N GLY A 294 -36.68 -32.38 12.84
CA GLY A 294 -36.44 -31.62 11.60
C GLY A 294 -35.53 -30.39 11.76
N LEU A 295 -34.86 -30.26 12.91
CA LEU A 295 -33.85 -29.22 13.15
C LEU A 295 -32.45 -29.73 12.83
N THR A 296 -31.58 -28.87 12.32
CA THR A 296 -30.12 -29.12 12.32
C THR A 296 -29.52 -28.64 13.64
N GLN A 297 -28.26 -29.01 13.87
CA GLN A 297 -27.51 -28.52 15.01
C GLN A 297 -27.40 -26.99 15.02
N ALA A 298 -27.18 -26.37 13.86
CA ALA A 298 -27.26 -24.92 13.69
C ALA A 298 -28.67 -24.39 13.94
N GLY A 299 -29.72 -25.01 13.40
CA GLY A 299 -31.10 -24.59 13.66
C GLY A 299 -31.44 -24.57 15.15
N ARG A 300 -31.06 -25.62 15.89
CA ARG A 300 -31.26 -25.67 17.34
C ARG A 300 -30.40 -24.65 18.10
N ALA A 301 -29.17 -24.37 17.64
CA ALA A 301 -28.36 -23.31 18.22
C ALA A 301 -29.01 -21.94 18.00
N LEU A 302 -29.52 -21.67 16.79
CA LEU A 302 -30.15 -20.39 16.45
C LEU A 302 -31.39 -20.14 17.30
N THR A 303 -32.20 -21.18 17.56
CA THR A 303 -33.38 -21.06 18.44
C THR A 303 -33.06 -20.62 19.87
N LYS A 304 -31.83 -20.81 20.35
CA LYS A 304 -31.40 -20.36 21.68
C LYS A 304 -30.90 -18.91 21.70
N HIS A 305 -30.48 -18.38 20.55
CA HIS A 305 -29.87 -17.05 20.41
C HIS A 305 -30.81 -16.03 19.79
N ALA A 306 -31.75 -16.47 18.95
CA ALA A 306 -32.84 -15.65 18.46
C ALA A 306 -33.84 -15.41 19.60
N GLY A 307 -33.54 -14.43 20.45
CA GLY A 307 -34.33 -14.09 21.62
C GLY A 307 -35.60 -13.34 21.25
N GLY A 308 -36.73 -14.03 21.29
CA GLY A 308 -38.07 -13.43 21.18
C GLY A 308 -38.57 -12.69 22.42
N GLN A 309 -37.72 -12.23 23.35
CA GLN A 309 -38.18 -11.56 24.58
C GLN A 309 -37.32 -10.38 25.08
N ARG A 310 -36.23 -10.02 24.40
CA ARG A 310 -35.50 -8.77 24.67
C ARG A 310 -35.33 -8.06 23.34
N GLY A 311 -35.87 -6.85 23.22
CA GLY A 311 -35.92 -6.06 21.98
C GLY A 311 -34.57 -5.61 21.40
N SER A 312 -33.47 -6.29 21.72
CA SER A 312 -32.11 -6.04 21.24
C SER A 312 -31.36 -7.35 20.96
N GLY A 313 -32.05 -8.39 20.46
CA GLY A 313 -31.37 -9.62 20.03
C GLY A 313 -30.47 -9.32 18.84
N THR A 314 -29.20 -9.69 18.94
CA THR A 314 -28.22 -9.54 17.86
C THR A 314 -28.62 -10.37 16.63
N PHE A 315 -29.34 -11.49 16.80
CA PHE A 315 -29.89 -12.31 15.71
C PHE A 315 -31.35 -11.95 15.38
N PRO A 316 -31.73 -11.96 14.09
CA PRO A 316 -33.11 -11.69 13.67
C PRO A 316 -34.10 -12.70 14.28
N PRO A 317 -35.38 -12.31 14.48
CA PRO A 317 -36.39 -13.21 15.00
C PRO A 317 -36.60 -14.39 14.05
N LEU A 318 -36.75 -15.59 14.61
CA LEU A 318 -37.00 -16.80 13.85
C LEU A 318 -38.34 -16.71 13.10
N ARG A 319 -38.35 -17.16 11.84
CA ARG A 319 -39.57 -17.24 11.01
C ARG A 319 -39.69 -18.65 10.42
N GLY A 320 -40.92 -19.15 10.30
CA GLY A 320 -41.20 -20.41 9.61
C GLY A 320 -41.09 -21.68 10.46
N ASN A 321 -41.07 -22.83 9.79
CA ASN A 321 -41.00 -24.16 10.41
C ASN A 321 -39.54 -24.58 10.72
N ASN A 322 -39.36 -25.70 11.43
CA ASN A 322 -38.02 -26.18 11.84
C ASN A 322 -37.04 -26.39 10.67
N THR A 323 -37.55 -26.75 9.49
CA THR A 323 -36.74 -26.90 8.28
C THR A 323 -36.25 -25.53 7.79
N GLN A 324 -37.11 -24.51 7.78
CA GLN A 324 -36.73 -23.14 7.42
C GLN A 324 -35.72 -22.58 8.41
N ILE A 325 -35.94 -22.75 9.72
CA ILE A 325 -35.00 -22.32 10.76
C ILE A 325 -33.62 -22.98 10.58
N SER A 326 -33.60 -24.24 10.18
CA SER A 326 -32.34 -24.97 9.93
C SER A 326 -31.62 -24.47 8.69
N ARG A 327 -32.37 -24.08 7.64
CA ARG A 327 -31.82 -23.47 6.43
C ARG A 327 -31.24 -22.10 6.75
N ASP A 328 -32.01 -21.23 7.40
CA ASP A 328 -31.57 -19.88 7.77
C ASP A 328 -30.31 -19.93 8.66
N ALA A 329 -30.24 -20.90 9.58
CA ALA A 329 -29.05 -21.11 10.41
C ALA A 329 -27.85 -21.63 9.61
N ALA A 330 -28.07 -22.46 8.59
CA ALA A 330 -27.03 -22.96 7.70
C ALA A 330 -26.49 -21.84 6.80
N ASP A 331 -27.38 -21.05 6.20
CA ASP A 331 -27.03 -19.90 5.35
C ASP A 331 -26.22 -18.87 6.14
N PHE A 332 -26.58 -18.63 7.41
CA PHE A 332 -25.79 -17.76 8.28
C PHE A 332 -24.40 -18.33 8.55
N VAL A 333 -24.29 -19.62 8.90
CA VAL A 333 -22.98 -20.27 9.13
C VAL A 333 -22.13 -20.24 7.86
N GLU A 334 -22.72 -20.50 6.70
CA GLU A 334 -22.04 -20.40 5.41
C GLU A 334 -21.57 -18.96 5.14
N SER A 335 -22.41 -17.98 5.42
CA SER A 335 -22.08 -16.57 5.21
C SER A 335 -20.87 -16.15 6.06
N ILE A 336 -20.76 -16.60 7.30
CA ILE A 336 -19.60 -16.27 8.14
C ILE A 336 -18.38 -17.13 7.80
N LEU A 337 -18.56 -18.36 7.34
CA LEU A 337 -17.44 -19.22 6.96
C LEU A 337 -16.85 -18.78 5.61
N ASN A 338 -17.64 -18.33 4.65
CA ASN A 338 -17.15 -17.97 3.31
C ASN A 338 -16.88 -16.47 3.13
N ASN A 339 -17.17 -15.63 4.12
CA ASN A 339 -16.89 -14.20 4.04
C ASN A 339 -15.40 -13.91 4.33
N PRO A 340 -14.68 -13.25 3.41
CA PRO A 340 -13.27 -12.93 3.61
C PRO A 340 -13.05 -12.02 4.82
N LEU A 341 -14.00 -11.16 5.18
CA LEU A 341 -13.88 -10.26 6.33
C LEU A 341 -14.16 -10.94 7.68
N SER A 342 -14.48 -12.23 7.70
CA SER A 342 -14.70 -12.99 8.93
C SER A 342 -13.40 -13.23 9.70
N ARG A 343 -13.48 -13.06 11.02
CA ARG A 343 -12.37 -13.31 11.95
C ARG A 343 -12.48 -14.71 12.53
N PHE A 344 -11.42 -15.49 12.36
CA PHE A 344 -11.27 -16.82 12.94
C PHE A 344 -10.29 -16.78 14.11
N SER A 345 -10.67 -17.38 15.23
CA SER A 345 -9.85 -17.45 16.44
C SER A 345 -9.90 -18.85 17.03
N ILE A 346 -8.73 -19.45 17.25
CA ILE A 346 -8.60 -20.71 17.96
C ILE A 346 -8.40 -20.39 19.44
N GLN A 347 -9.32 -20.89 20.26
CA GLN A 347 -9.28 -20.70 21.70
C GLN A 347 -8.30 -21.70 22.37
N PRO A 348 -7.77 -21.40 23.57
CA PRO A 348 -6.84 -22.30 24.28
C PRO A 348 -7.39 -23.72 24.54
N ASN A 349 -8.72 -23.86 24.61
CA ASN A 349 -9.41 -25.15 24.75
C ASN A 349 -9.57 -25.92 23.42
N GLY A 350 -8.98 -25.42 22.34
CA GLY A 350 -9.05 -26.00 21.00
C GLY A 350 -10.37 -25.78 20.26
N SER A 351 -11.28 -24.93 20.77
CA SER A 351 -12.48 -24.53 20.04
C SER A 351 -12.16 -23.44 19.00
N VAL A 352 -12.83 -23.49 17.85
CA VAL A 352 -12.72 -22.48 16.80
C VAL A 352 -13.89 -21.53 16.92
N VAL A 353 -13.62 -20.23 17.00
CA VAL A 353 -14.60 -19.15 16.99
C VAL A 353 -14.50 -18.44 15.66
N VAL A 354 -15.63 -18.27 15.00
CA VAL A 354 -15.78 -17.53 13.74
C VAL A 354 -16.68 -16.35 14.01
N ARG A 355 -16.26 -15.13 13.68
CA ARG A 355 -17.09 -13.92 13.78
C ARG A 355 -17.12 -13.21 12.43
N GLY A 356 -18.32 -12.96 11.91
CA GLY A 356 -18.53 -12.13 10.73
C GLY A 356 -18.27 -10.64 11.01
N PRO A 357 -18.26 -9.81 9.96
CA PRO A 357 -17.94 -8.38 10.07
C PRO A 357 -18.95 -7.58 10.91
N THR A 358 -20.17 -8.09 11.05
CA THR A 358 -21.24 -7.50 11.88
C THR A 358 -21.12 -7.87 13.36
N GLY A 359 -20.08 -8.59 13.78
CA GLY A 359 -19.85 -9.03 15.16
C GLY A 359 -20.47 -10.39 15.49
N GLN A 360 -21.56 -10.76 14.81
CA GLN A 360 -22.22 -12.07 14.90
C GLN A 360 -21.26 -13.21 14.56
N GLY A 361 -21.37 -14.34 15.26
CA GLY A 361 -20.46 -15.46 15.02
C GLY A 361 -20.97 -16.81 15.45
N ALA A 362 -20.15 -17.84 15.25
CA ALA A 362 -20.37 -19.21 15.66
C ALA A 362 -19.13 -19.79 16.35
N ARG A 363 -19.35 -20.67 17.33
CA ARG A 363 -18.27 -21.42 17.97
C ARG A 363 -18.38 -22.91 17.65
N PHE A 364 -17.30 -23.51 17.21
CA PHE A 364 -17.13 -24.94 16.99
C PHE A 364 -16.17 -25.51 18.03
N MET A 365 -16.52 -26.65 18.63
CA MET A 365 -15.65 -27.37 19.57
C MET A 365 -14.48 -28.02 18.83
N ARG A 366 -13.46 -28.47 19.57
CA ARG A 366 -12.26 -29.13 19.02
C ARG A 366 -12.59 -30.36 18.16
N ASN A 367 -13.70 -31.04 18.43
CA ASN A 367 -14.19 -32.18 17.65
C ASN A 367 -15.03 -31.77 16.42
N GLY A 368 -14.96 -30.51 16.00
CA GLY A 368 -15.71 -29.95 14.86
C GLY A 368 -17.19 -29.65 15.15
N ARG A 369 -17.71 -30.02 16.33
CA ARG A 369 -19.13 -29.88 16.67
C ARG A 369 -19.51 -28.41 16.92
N LEU A 370 -20.60 -27.92 16.30
CA LEU A 370 -21.12 -26.57 16.58
C LEU A 370 -21.61 -26.44 18.03
N SER A 371 -20.99 -25.56 18.80
CA SER A 371 -21.32 -25.30 20.21
C SER A 371 -22.49 -24.32 20.36
N GLY A 372 -22.59 -23.31 19.51
CA GLY A 372 -23.58 -22.24 19.61
C GLY A 372 -23.22 -21.00 18.77
N PHE A 373 -24.13 -20.04 18.72
CA PHE A 373 -23.90 -18.75 18.11
C PHE A 373 -23.34 -17.75 19.11
N LEU A 374 -22.80 -16.65 18.62
CA LEU A 374 -22.16 -15.60 19.40
C LEU A 374 -22.76 -14.27 18.98
N ASP A 375 -23.18 -13.50 19.97
CA ASP A 375 -23.60 -12.11 19.83
C ASP A 375 -22.38 -11.17 19.77
#